data_AF-W4UYI1-F1
#
_entry.id   AF-W4UYI1-F1
#
_cell.length_a   1.000
_cell.length_b   1.000
_cell.length_c   1.000
_cell.angle_alpha   90.00
_cell.angle_beta   90.00
_cell.angle_gamma   90.00
#
_symmetry.space_group_name_H-M   'P 1'
#
loop_
_entity.id
_entity.type
_entity.pdbx_description
1 polymer ?
#
loop_
_entity_poly.entity_id
_entity_poly.type
_entity_poly.pdbx_seq_one_letter_code
_entity_poly.pdbx_strand_id
1 'polypeptide(L)'
;MLEIKNQLELGNIVILGDLGRFRVTVSTGLATETAKEFKPITCIKKAHVRFLPGDMLLDMCKALKYTLYKPDKDDDDEEPTDPGDGGGEAPDPTV
;
A
#
# COMPACT_ATOMS: atom_id res chain seq x y z
N MET A 1 22.47 13.48 8.69
CA MET A 1 21.09 13.78 9.16
C MET A 1 20.82 15.26 9.40
N LEU A 2 21.81 16.08 9.74
CA LEU A 2 21.61 17.50 10.07
C LEU A 2 20.98 18.30 8.92
N GLU A 3 21.40 18.03 7.69
CA GLU A 3 20.88 18.72 6.50
C GLU A 3 19.37 18.53 6.31
N ILE A 4 18.87 17.29 6.44
CA ILE A 4 17.44 16.99 6.29
C ILE A 4 16.62 17.72 7.34
N LYS A 5 17.10 17.73 8.59
CA LYS A 5 16.42 18.41 9.70
C LYS A 5 16.35 19.92 9.43
N ASN A 6 17.46 20.55 9.08
CA ASN A 6 17.50 21.99 8.81
C ASN A 6 16.58 22.39 7.65
N GLN A 7 16.60 21.64 6.54
CA GLN A 7 15.74 21.93 5.39
C GLN A 7 14.26 21.76 5.72
N LEU A 8 13.88 20.73 6.49
CA LEU A 8 12.49 20.53 6.92
C LEU A 8 12.03 21.58 7.93
N GLU A 9 12.91 22.06 8.82
CA GLU A 9 12.61 23.17 9.73
C GLU A 9 12.31 24.47 8.97
N LEU A 10 12.96 24.68 7.83
CA LEU A 10 12.68 25.79 6.91
C LEU A 10 11.43 25.58 6.04
N GLY A 11 10.78 24.42 6.13
CA GLY A 11 9.63 24.05 5.32
C GLY A 11 9.97 23.60 3.89
N ASN A 12 11.26 23.42 3.58
CA ASN A 12 11.70 22.95 2.27
C ASN A 12 11.38 21.46 2.08
N ILE A 13 11.23 21.06 0.82
CA ILE A 13 11.12 19.66 0.44
C ILE A 13 12.53 19.10 0.30
N VAL A 14 12.81 18.02 1.01
CA VAL A 14 14.08 17.29 0.90
C VAL A 14 13.89 16.14 -0.09
N ILE A 15 14.59 16.20 -1.22
CA ILE A 15 14.57 15.14 -2.24
C ILE A 15 15.80 14.26 -2.06
N LEU A 16 15.60 12.95 -1.98
CA LEU A 16 16.65 11.95 -1.81
C LEU A 16 16.82 11.15 -3.10
N GLY A 17 17.04 11.84 -4.22
CA GLY A 17 17.05 11.22 -5.55
C GLY A 17 15.79 10.36 -5.78
N ASP A 18 15.99 9.17 -6.33
CA ASP A 18 14.90 8.23 -6.69
C ASP A 18 14.36 7.45 -5.49
N LEU A 19 14.97 7.60 -4.31
CA LEU A 19 14.47 7.00 -3.06
C LEU A 19 13.15 7.64 -2.63
N GLY A 20 12.99 8.95 -2.85
CA GLY A 20 11.77 9.68 -2.52
C GLY A 20 12.01 11.07 -1.96
N ARG A 21 10.99 11.60 -1.29
CA ARG A 21 11.03 12.97 -0.74
C ARG A 21 10.39 13.08 0.63
N PHE A 22 10.95 13.93 1.48
CA PHE A 22 10.35 14.37 2.72
C PHE A 22 9.78 15.77 2.57
N ARG A 23 8.58 16.00 3.10
CA ARG A 23 8.01 17.35 3.23
C ARG A 23 7.28 17.51 4.55
N VAL A 24 7.28 18.71 5.11
CA VAL A 24 6.36 19.07 6.19
C VAL A 24 4.96 19.21 5.61
N THR A 25 3.95 18.69 6.30
CA THR A 25 2.55 18.79 5.91
C THR A 25 1.69 19.04 7.14
N VAL A 26 0.64 19.83 6.96
CA VAL A 26 -0.39 20.04 7.98
C VAL A 26 -1.66 19.29 7.61
N SER A 27 -2.26 18.63 8.58
CA SER A 27 -3.63 18.13 8.46
C SER A 27 -4.58 19.22 8.92
N THR A 28 -5.42 19.69 8.00
CA THR A 28 -6.40 20.75 8.28
C THR A 28 -7.58 20.22 9.10
N GLY A 29 -8.07 21.09 9.97
CA GLY A 29 -9.23 20.91 10.84
C GLY A 29 -10.44 21.65 10.30
N LEU A 30 -11.12 22.41 11.16
CA LEU A 30 -12.26 23.21 10.76
C LEU A 30 -11.81 24.35 9.83
N ALA A 31 -12.38 24.41 8.63
CA ALA A 31 -12.17 25.52 7.71
C ALA A 31 -12.85 26.78 8.26
N THR A 32 -12.19 27.92 8.08
CA THR A 32 -12.73 29.25 8.43
C THR A 32 -12.78 30.08 7.16
N GLU A 33 -13.81 30.91 7.00
CA GLU A 33 -13.99 31.70 5.78
C GLU A 33 -13.06 32.92 5.75
N THR A 34 -12.73 33.47 6.92
CA THR A 34 -11.87 34.65 7.02
C THR A 34 -10.60 34.41 7.83
N ALA A 35 -9.53 35.13 7.49
CA ALA A 35 -8.27 35.08 8.23
C ALA A 35 -8.43 35.55 9.69
N LYS A 36 -9.42 36.41 9.99
CA LYS A 36 -9.70 36.88 11.36
C LYS A 36 -10.27 35.78 12.25
N GLU A 37 -10.96 34.80 11.67
CA GLU A 37 -11.56 33.67 12.38
C GLU A 37 -10.60 32.49 12.50
N PHE A 38 -9.48 32.52 11.76
CA PHE A 38 -8.47 31.47 11.81
C PHE A 38 -7.88 31.35 13.21
N LYS A 39 -8.11 30.20 13.83
CA LYS A 39 -7.50 29.82 15.10
C LYS A 39 -6.67 28.55 14.88
N PRO A 40 -5.35 28.57 15.09
CA PRO A 40 -4.47 27.43 14.80
C PRO A 40 -4.95 26.13 15.46
N ILE A 41 -5.38 26.19 16.72
CA ILE A 41 -5.85 25.04 17.51
C ILE A 41 -7.07 24.34 16.89
N THR A 42 -7.97 25.07 16.23
CA THR A 42 -9.20 24.50 15.65
C THR A 42 -9.03 24.20 14.16
N CYS A 43 -8.24 25.01 13.46
CA CYS A 43 -8.05 24.93 12.02
C CYS A 43 -6.94 23.97 11.61
N ILE A 44 -6.02 23.60 12.51
CA ILE A 44 -4.91 22.68 12.25
C ILE A 44 -4.94 21.53 13.25
N LYS A 45 -5.14 20.31 12.78
CA LYS A 45 -5.19 19.11 13.63
C LYS A 45 -3.80 18.65 14.07
N LYS A 46 -2.85 18.62 13.13
CA LYS A 46 -1.46 18.23 13.39
C LYS A 46 -0.54 18.66 12.27
N ALA A 47 0.69 19.02 12.62
CA ALA A 47 1.81 19.08 11.69
C ALA A 47 2.58 17.75 11.75
N HIS A 48 3.02 17.25 10.60
CA HIS A 48 3.81 16.03 10.52
C HIS A 48 4.73 16.05 9.29
N VAL A 49 5.83 15.32 9.38
CA VAL A 49 6.68 15.04 8.22
C VAL A 49 6.05 13.88 7.45
N ARG A 50 5.92 14.03 6.14
CA ARG A 50 5.48 12.99 5.22
C ARG A 50 6.64 12.57 4.33
N PHE A 51 6.93 11.28 4.31
CA PHE A 51 7.76 10.66 3.29
C PHE A 51 6.86 10.19 2.13
N LEU A 52 7.24 10.54 0.91
CA LEU A 52 6.66 9.98 -0.30
C LEU A 52 7.72 9.12 -0.98
N PRO A 53 7.53 7.80 -1.08
CA PRO A 53 8.50 6.91 -1.72
C PRO A 53 8.64 7.29 -3.20
N GLY A 54 9.88 7.25 -3.69
CA GLY A 54 10.23 7.47 -5.09
C GLY A 54 10.21 6.16 -5.88
N ASP A 55 10.49 6.28 -7.18
CA ASP A 55 10.32 5.19 -8.14
C ASP A 55 11.17 3.97 -7.82
N MET A 56 12.38 4.17 -7.27
CA MET A 56 13.25 3.05 -6.85
C MET A 56 12.56 2.13 -5.83
N LEU A 57 11.90 2.71 -4.82
CA LEU A 57 11.19 1.92 -3.80
C LEU A 57 9.90 1.31 -4.37
N LEU A 58 9.19 2.03 -5.22
CA LEU A 58 7.98 1.54 -5.86
C LEU A 58 8.27 0.36 -6.79
N ASP A 59 9.37 0.40 -7.52
CA ASP A 59 9.79 -0.67 -8.43
C ASP A 59 10.26 -1.91 -7.67
N MET A 60 10.94 -1.75 -6.53
CA MET A 60 11.24 -2.87 -5.63
C MET A 60 9.96 -3.58 -5.17
N CYS A 61 8.90 -2.83 -4.83
CA CYS A 61 7.62 -3.43 -4.46
C CYS A 61 6.95 -4.21 -5.60
N LYS A 62 7.13 -3.79 -6.86
CA LYS A 62 6.60 -4.52 -8.03
C LYS A 62 7.32 -5.83 -8.29
N ALA A 63 8.58 -5.95 -7.87
CA ALA A 63 9.36 -7.17 -8.03
C ALA A 63 8.99 -8.27 -7.01
N LEU A 64 8.25 -7.92 -5.94
CA LEU A 64 7.78 -8.90 -4.96
C LEU A 64 6.75 -9.83 -5.60
N LYS A 65 7.06 -11.13 -5.56
CA LYS A 65 6.15 -12.20 -5.97
C LYS A 65 5.52 -12.80 -4.73
N TYR A 66 4.20 -13.00 -4.78
CA TYR A 66 3.44 -13.64 -3.72
C TYR A 66 2.86 -14.94 -4.26
N THR A 67 2.94 -16.00 -3.46
CA THR A 67 2.26 -17.26 -3.71
C THR A 67 1.29 -17.51 -2.57
N LEU A 68 0.10 -18.02 -2.89
CA LEU A 68 -0.85 -18.44 -1.86
C LEU A 68 -0.20 -19.56 -1.04
N TYR A 69 0.00 -19.31 0.25
CA TYR A 69 0.41 -20.35 1.17
C TYR A 69 -0.73 -21.36 1.29
N LYS A 70 -0.47 -22.61 0.90
CA LYS A 70 -1.33 -23.74 1.22
C LYS A 70 -0.63 -24.50 2.34
N PRO A 71 -1.24 -24.63 3.53
CA PRO A 71 -0.74 -25.59 4.50
C PRO A 71 -0.83 -26.97 3.83
N ASP A 72 0.24 -27.76 3.94
CA ASP A 72 0.18 -29.16 3.53
C ASP A 72 -0.99 -29.78 4.27
N LYS A 73 -1.93 -30.37 3.50
CA LYS A 73 -2.87 -31.29 4.12
C LYS A 73 -2.01 -32.44 4.61
N ASP A 74 -2.09 -32.75 5.90
CA ASP A 74 -1.54 -33.99 6.42
C ASP A 74 -2.07 -35.13 5.52
N ASP A 75 -1.16 -35.77 4.78
CA ASP A 75 -1.43 -36.93 3.92
C ASP A 75 -1.72 -38.15 4.81
N ASP A 76 -2.84 -38.11 5.54
CA ASP A 76 -3.41 -39.24 6.27
C ASP A 76 -4.89 -39.37 5.88
N ASP A 77 -5.14 -39.76 4.62
CA ASP A 77 -6.37 -40.47 4.23
C ASP A 77 -6.11 -41.20 2.90
N GLU A 78 -5.28 -42.25 2.96
CA GLU A 78 -5.41 -43.36 2.03
C GLU A 78 -6.66 -44.17 2.46
N GLU A 79 -7.72 -44.14 1.64
CA GLU A 79 -8.63 -45.28 1.53
C GLU A 79 -8.83 -45.67 0.04
N PRO A 80 -9.03 -46.98 -0.25
CA PRO A 80 -8.69 -47.58 -1.54
C PRO A 80 -9.88 -47.77 -2.51
N THR A 81 -9.54 -47.64 -3.81
CA THR A 81 -10.07 -48.29 -5.05
C THR A 81 -11.58 -48.39 -5.33
N ASP A 82 -11.98 -48.01 -6.56
CA ASP A 82 -12.70 -48.92 -7.48
C ASP A 82 -12.45 -48.55 -8.96
N PRO A 83 -12.02 -49.48 -9.84
CA PRO A 83 -11.87 -49.24 -11.27
C PRO A 83 -13.10 -49.74 -12.04
N GLY A 84 -13.94 -48.84 -12.57
CA GLY A 84 -15.08 -49.26 -13.38
C GLY A 84 -15.76 -48.16 -14.19
N ASP A 85 -15.78 -48.39 -15.51
CA ASP A 85 -16.81 -48.00 -16.48
C ASP A 85 -16.86 -46.51 -16.91
N GLY A 86 -16.83 -46.12 -18.19
CA GLY A 86 -17.20 -46.85 -19.39
C GLY A 86 -18.26 -46.10 -20.20
N GLY A 87 -17.95 -44.90 -20.71
CA GLY A 87 -18.66 -44.30 -21.85
C GLY A 87 -19.92 -43.47 -21.54
N GLY A 88 -20.04 -42.32 -22.23
CA GLY A 88 -21.25 -41.50 -22.19
C GLY A 88 -21.02 -40.09 -22.76
N GLU A 89 -20.98 -39.96 -24.09
CA GLU A 89 -21.18 -38.69 -24.78
C GLU A 89 -22.51 -38.04 -24.36
N ALA A 90 -22.50 -36.73 -24.14
CA ALA A 90 -23.70 -35.90 -24.29
C ALA A 90 -23.28 -34.50 -24.81
N PRO A 91 -24.12 -33.86 -25.65
CA PRO A 91 -23.65 -33.00 -26.73
C PRO A 91 -23.55 -31.52 -26.36
N ASP A 92 -22.76 -30.81 -27.17
CA ASP A 92 -22.56 -29.36 -27.15
C ASP A 92 -23.87 -28.59 -27.48
N PRO A 93 -24.35 -27.66 -26.64
CA PRO A 93 -25.44 -26.77 -27.01
C PRO A 93 -24.87 -25.45 -27.54
N THR A 94 -24.96 -25.23 -28.86
CA THR A 94 -24.84 -23.88 -29.45
C THR A 94 -26.15 -23.46 -30.13
N VAL A 95 -26.52 -22.19 -29.89
CA VAL A 95 -27.59 -21.34 -30.50
C VAL A 95 -29.00 -21.48 -29.95
#